data_AF-A0A9W6Q2H6-F1
#
_entry.id   AF-A0A9W6Q2H6-F1
#
_cell.length_a   1.000
_cell.length_b   1.000
_cell.length_c   1.000
_cell.angle_alpha   90.00
_cell.angle_beta   90.00
_cell.angle_gamma   90.00
#
_symmetry.space_group_name_H-M   'P 1'
#
loop_
_entity.id
_entity.type
_entity.pdbx_description
1 polymer ?
#
loop_
_entity_poly.entity_id
_entity_poly.type
_entity_poly.pdbx_seq_one_letter_code
_entity_poly.pdbx_strand_id
1 'polypeptide(L)'
;MADKGDIGWRLVAGAAAFAGGFAAKKVITLAWKKATGKEPPANPESPEVALSEAIGWAVIMGVGMEVARLLATRAAARQWAKGTGELPSPLKAEV
;
A
#
# COMPACT_ATOMS: atom_id res chain seq x y z
N MET A 1 13.32 3.60 24.66
CA MET A 1 11.93 4.03 24.90
C MET A 1 11.52 4.83 23.67
N ALA A 2 10.40 4.51 23.01
CA ALA A 2 9.95 5.28 21.85
C ALA A 2 9.51 6.67 22.32
N ASP A 3 10.01 7.73 21.68
CA ASP A 3 9.60 9.09 22.04
C ASP A 3 8.17 9.34 21.54
N LYS A 4 7.44 10.31 22.13
CA LYS A 4 6.06 10.63 21.73
C LYS A 4 5.95 10.97 20.24
N GLY A 5 7.00 11.60 19.67
CA GLY A 5 7.11 11.88 18.24
C GLY A 5 7.15 10.63 17.36
N ASP A 6 7.82 9.56 17.80
CA ASP A 6 7.90 8.30 17.07
C ASP A 6 6.54 7.60 16.99
N ILE A 7 5.79 7.63 18.09
CA ILE A 7 4.45 7.03 18.15
C ILE A 7 3.49 7.78 17.24
N GLY A 8 3.50 9.12 17.28
CA GLY A 8 2.67 9.96 16.42
C GLY A 8 2.95 9.74 14.93
N TRP A 9 4.23 9.69 14.54
CA TRP A 9 4.61 9.39 13.16
C TRP A 9 4.19 7.98 12.72
N ARG A 10 4.43 6.95 13.56
CA ARG A 10 4.07 5.57 13.22
C ARG A 10 2.55 5.41 13.01
N LEU A 11 1.73 6.12 13.78
CA LEU A 11 0.29 6.15 13.57
C LEU A 11 -0.09 6.80 12.24
N VAL A 12 0.50 7.96 11.91
CA VAL A 12 0.24 8.64 10.63
C VAL A 12 0.70 7.80 9.44
N ALA A 13 1.92 7.26 9.49
CA ALA A 13 2.47 6.42 8.45
C ALA A 13 1.64 5.13 8.27
N GLY A 14 1.21 4.52 9.37
CA GLY A 14 0.33 3.34 9.36
C GLY A 14 -1.03 3.64 8.74
N ALA A 15 -1.67 4.75 9.14
CA ALA A 15 -2.95 5.18 8.58
C ALA A 15 -2.84 5.51 7.09
N ALA A 16 -1.78 6.21 6.67
CA ALA A 16 -1.52 6.52 5.27
C ALA A 16 -1.29 5.25 4.44
N ALA A 17 -0.49 4.31 4.94
CA ALA A 17 -0.27 3.03 4.29
C ALA A 17 -1.57 2.24 4.13
N PHE A 18 -2.42 2.19 5.16
CA PHE A 18 -3.71 1.52 5.11
C PHE A 18 -4.65 2.18 4.09
N ALA A 19 -4.79 3.50 4.13
CA ALA A 19 -5.63 4.24 3.18
C ALA A 19 -5.15 4.04 1.73
N GLY A 20 -3.84 4.11 1.50
CA GLY A 20 -3.23 3.86 0.20
C GLY A 20 -3.49 2.44 -0.30
N GLY A 21 -3.30 1.44 0.55
CA GLY A 21 -3.58 0.04 0.23
C GLY A 21 -5.07 -0.22 -0.06
N PHE A 22 -5.98 0.39 0.71
CA PHE A 22 -7.42 0.25 0.48
C PHE A 22 -7.83 0.84 -0.88
N ALA A 23 -7.35 2.05 -1.20
CA ALA A 23 -7.60 2.69 -2.48
C ALA A 23 -7.02 1.86 -3.65
N ALA A 24 -5.79 1.38 -3.51
CA ALA A 24 -5.13 0.55 -4.51
C ALA A 24 -5.90 -0.74 -4.78
N LYS A 25 -6.33 -1.46 -3.74
CA LYS A 25 -7.14 -2.67 -3.88
C LYS A 25 -8.38 -2.40 -4.74
N LYS A 26 -9.12 -1.31 -4.47
CA LYS A 26 -10.30 -0.94 -5.26
C LYS A 26 -9.96 -0.67 -6.72
N VAL A 27 -8.90 0.11 -6.98
CA VAL A 27 -8.46 0.44 -8.35
C VAL A 27 -8.03 -0.81 -9.11
N ILE A 28 -7.20 -1.66 -8.48
CA ILE A 28 -6.70 -2.90 -9.08
C ILE A 28 -7.86 -3.85 -9.40
N THR A 29 -8.81 -4.04 -8.47
CA THR A 29 -10.00 -4.86 -8.70
C THR A 29 -10.85 -4.35 -9.86
N LEU A 30 -11.07 -3.03 -9.94
CA LEU A 30 -11.82 -2.43 -11.04
C LEU A 30 -11.08 -2.58 -12.38
N ALA A 31 -9.77 -2.35 -12.39
CA ALA A 31 -8.94 -2.51 -13.57
C ALA A 31 -8.96 -3.97 -14.07
N TRP A 32 -8.87 -4.94 -13.16
CA TRP A 32 -8.98 -6.36 -13.49
C TRP A 32 -10.33 -6.69 -14.11
N LYS A 33 -11.43 -6.33 -13.45
CA LYS A 33 -12.78 -6.59 -13.95
C LYS A 33 -13.02 -5.96 -15.33
N LYS A 34 -12.46 -4.76 -15.56
CA LYS A 34 -12.55 -4.08 -16.85
C LYS A 34 -11.72 -4.77 -17.94
N ALA A 35 -10.55 -5.29 -17.60
CA ALA A 35 -9.62 -5.92 -18.55
C ALA A 35 -10.00 -7.38 -18.89
N THR A 36 -10.40 -8.17 -17.89
CA THR A 36 -10.68 -9.61 -18.03
C THR A 36 -12.16 -9.92 -18.18
N GLY A 37 -13.05 -8.99 -17.81
CA GLY A 37 -14.49 -9.21 -17.73
C GLY A 37 -14.93 -10.11 -16.56
N LYS A 38 -13.98 -10.58 -15.74
CA LYS A 38 -14.21 -11.51 -14.63
C LYS A 38 -13.97 -10.84 -13.30
N GLU A 39 -14.52 -11.41 -12.23
CA GLU A 39 -14.10 -11.04 -10.88
C GLU A 39 -12.65 -11.48 -10.66
N PRO A 40 -11.84 -10.69 -9.93
CA PRO A 40 -10.49 -11.13 -9.57
C PRO A 40 -10.54 -12.45 -8.80
N PRO A 41 -9.57 -13.35 -9.00
CA PRO A 41 -9.57 -14.65 -8.35
C PRO A 41 -9.45 -14.48 -6.83
N ALA A 42 -10.61 -14.55 -6.16
CA ALA A 42 -10.73 -14.35 -4.72
C ALA A 42 -10.14 -15.54 -3.95
N ASN A 43 -10.09 -16.71 -4.58
CA ASN A 43 -9.39 -17.89 -4.08
C ASN A 43 -8.41 -18.42 -5.15
N PRO A 44 -7.19 -17.85 -5.22
CA PRO A 44 -6.17 -18.26 -6.20
C PRO A 44 -5.72 -19.72 -6.05
N GLU A 45 -5.94 -20.35 -4.89
CA GLU A 45 -5.60 -21.75 -4.63
C GLU A 45 -6.71 -22.72 -5.04
N SER A 46 -7.84 -22.21 -5.52
CA SER A 46 -8.89 -23.08 -6.07
C SER A 46 -8.37 -23.76 -7.35
N PRO A 47 -8.54 -25.09 -7.49
CA PRO A 47 -8.19 -25.80 -8.72
C PRO A 47 -9.01 -25.37 -9.94
N GLU A 48 -10.09 -24.62 -9.73
CA GLU A 48 -10.93 -24.04 -10.79
C GLU A 48 -10.31 -22.77 -11.41
N VAL A 49 -9.33 -22.16 -10.74
CA VAL A 49 -8.59 -20.99 -11.25
C VAL A 49 -7.40 -21.49 -12.05
N ALA A 50 -7.26 -21.04 -13.30
CA ALA A 50 -6.10 -21.36 -14.10
C ALA A 50 -4.82 -20.84 -13.41
N LEU A 51 -3.78 -21.67 -13.31
CA LEU A 51 -2.53 -21.32 -12.62
C LEU A 51 -1.91 -20.02 -13.16
N SER A 52 -1.97 -19.80 -14.47
CA SER A 52 -1.51 -18.56 -15.12
C SER A 52 -2.30 -17.33 -14.67
N GLU A 53 -3.61 -17.47 -14.49
CA GLU A 53 -4.49 -16.41 -13.98
C GLU A 53 -4.20 -16.11 -12.51
N ALA A 54 -3.98 -17.15 -11.69
CA ALA A 54 -3.60 -17.03 -10.29
C ALA A 54 -2.26 -16.30 -10.11
N ILE A 55 -1.24 -16.68 -10.88
CA ILE A 55 0.08 -16.03 -10.87
C ILE A 55 -0.03 -14.57 -11.33
N GLY A 56 -0.75 -14.31 -12.43
CA GLY A 56 -0.95 -12.95 -12.93
C GLY A 56 -1.61 -12.04 -11.89
N TRP A 57 -2.64 -12.54 -11.21
CA TRP A 57 -3.29 -11.82 -10.12
C TRP A 57 -2.36 -11.57 -8.94
N ALA A 58 -1.60 -12.59 -8.51
CA ALA A 58 -0.65 -12.48 -7.40
C ALA A 58 0.43 -11.42 -7.65
N VAL A 59 0.99 -11.38 -8.87
CA VAL A 59 1.98 -10.37 -9.26
C VAL A 59 1.38 -8.96 -9.22
N ILE A 60 0.20 -8.77 -9.80
CA ILE A 60 -0.47 -7.46 -9.82
C ILE A 60 -0.77 -6.98 -8.40
N MET A 61 -1.28 -7.86 -7.54
CA MET A 61 -1.58 -7.52 -6.15
C MET A 61 -0.31 -7.25 -5.35
N GLY A 62 0.71 -8.10 -5.46
CA GLY A 62 1.98 -7.92 -4.75
C GLY A 62 2.66 -6.60 -5.11
N VAL A 63 2.87 -6.36 -6.40
CA VAL A 63 3.54 -5.14 -6.88
C VAL A 63 2.66 -3.91 -6.65
N GLY A 64 1.37 -3.98 -7.01
CA GLY A 64 0.46 -2.85 -6.93
C GLY A 64 0.24 -2.36 -5.49
N MET A 65 0.09 -3.28 -4.54
CA MET A 65 -0.09 -2.93 -3.13
C MET A 65 1.19 -2.32 -2.53
N GLU A 66 2.37 -2.85 -2.85
CA GLU A 66 3.63 -2.33 -2.32
C GLU A 66 3.95 -0.94 -2.88
N VAL A 67 3.74 -0.73 -4.18
CA VAL A 67 3.87 0.59 -4.81
C VAL A 67 2.93 1.60 -4.15
N ALA A 68 1.66 1.22 -3.93
CA ALA A 68 0.69 2.11 -3.29
C ALA A 68 1.10 2.50 -1.87
N ARG A 69 1.56 1.52 -1.07
CA ARG A 69 2.07 1.77 0.28
C ARG A 69 3.26 2.71 0.26
N LEU A 70 4.23 2.48 -0.63
CA LEU A 70 5.42 3.32 -0.77
C LEU A 70 5.05 4.76 -1.12
N LEU A 71 4.15 4.94 -2.08
CA LEU A 71 3.69 6.28 -2.49
C LEU A 71 2.94 6.98 -1.37
N ALA A 72 2.05 6.27 -0.66
CA ALA A 72 1.28 6.84 0.44
C ALA A 72 2.17 7.27 1.62
N THR A 73 3.12 6.42 2.03
CA THR A 73 4.05 6.73 3.12
C THR A 73 5.02 7.86 2.74
N ARG A 74 5.49 7.91 1.48
CA ARG A 74 6.26 9.06 0.98
C ARG A 74 5.45 10.36 0.98
N ALA A 75 4.19 10.32 0.56
CA ALA A 75 3.32 11.48 0.58
C ALA A 75 3.09 11.98 2.01
N ALA A 76 2.83 11.06 2.94
CA ALA A 76 2.69 11.37 4.37
C ALA A 76 3.96 12.02 4.94
N ALA A 77 5.14 11.50 4.62
CA ALA A 77 6.41 12.05 5.07
C ALA A 77 6.64 13.48 4.54
N ARG A 78 6.36 13.70 3.26
CA ARG A 78 6.45 15.04 2.65
C ARG A 78 5.48 16.02 3.30
N GLN A 79 4.25 15.59 3.57
CA GLN A 79 3.24 16.46 4.19
C GLN A 79 3.57 16.77 5.64
N TRP A 80 4.11 15.79 6.38
CA TRP A 80 4.61 15.97 7.74
C TRP A 80 5.74 17.02 7.77
N ALA A 81 6.73 16.87 6.89
CA ALA A 81 7.85 17.81 6.80
C ALA A 81 7.39 19.23 6.42
N LYS A 82 6.41 19.38 5.52
CA LYS A 82 5.82 20.67 5.18
C LYS A 82 5.08 21.32 6.34
N GLY A 83 4.36 20.53 7.14
CA GLY A 83 3.53 21.05 8.24
C GLY A 83 4.30 21.33 9.53
N THR A 84 5.34 20.54 9.81
CA THR A 84 6.11 20.63 11.06
C THR A 84 7.48 21.29 10.90
N GLY A 85 7.93 21.53 9.65
CA GLY A 85 9.26 22.06 9.35
C GLY A 85 10.39 21.05 9.52
N GLU A 86 10.09 19.83 9.96
CA GLU A 86 11.07 18.81 10.30
C GLU A 86 10.68 17.43 9.78
N LEU A 87 11.69 16.61 9.43
CA LEU A 87 11.46 15.20 9.12
C LEU A 87 11.00 14.44 10.37
N PRO A 88 10.13 13.41 10.23
CA PRO A 88 9.80 12.53 11.34
C PRO A 88 11.05 11.95 12.00
N SER A 89 11.09 11.89 13.33
CA SER A 89 12.26 11.47 14.12
C SER A 89 12.92 10.16 13.63
N PRO A 90 12.16 9.11 13.25
CA PRO A 90 12.78 7.88 12.74
C PRO A 90 13.52 8.05 11.41
N LEU A 91 13.09 8.99 10.56
CA LEU A 91 13.73 9.25 9.26
C LEU A 91 14.95 10.18 9.38
N LYS A 92 15.06 10.96 10.46
CA LYS A 92 16.25 11.77 10.76
C LYS A 92 17.42 10.92 11.27
N ALA A 93 17.13 9.79 11.92
CA ALA A 93 18.13 8.94 12.58
C ALA A 93 18.82 7.94 11.63
N GLU A 94 18.33 7.78 10.40
CA GLU A 94 18.82 6.79 9.42
C GLU A 94 19.72 7.40 8.32
N VAL A 95 20.44 8.49 8.57
CA VAL A 95 21.37 9.10 7.58
C VAL A 95 22.80 9.07 8.05
#